data_AF-A0A0R2AKC9-F1
#
_entry.id   AF-A0A0R2AKC9-F1
#
_cell.length_a   1.000
_cell.length_b   1.000
_cell.length_c   1.000
_cell.angle_alpha   90.00
_cell.angle_beta   90.00
_cell.angle_gamma   90.00
#
_symmetry.space_group_name_H-M   'P 1'
#
loop_
_entity.id
_entity.type
_entity.pdbx_description
1 polymer ?
#
loop_
_entity_poly.entity_id
_entity_poly.type
_entity_poly.pdbx_seq_one_letter_code
_entity_poly.pdbx_strand_id
1 'polypeptide(L)'
;MYFYEFKFSLIWLIILILIPDISAVGYLFNNKLGAYTYNLMHSLVLPTMFLIITIFLHYHVNTFLIIWFIHIFMDRSLGYGLKYNDNFQHTHIDSMKKD
;
A
#
# COMPACT_ATOMS: atom_id res chain seq x y z
N MET A 1 -9.16 -1.50 18.63
CA MET A 1 -8.90 -0.20 19.29
C MET A 1 -9.33 0.97 18.40
N TYR A 2 -8.82 1.14 17.17
CA TYR A 2 -9.29 2.17 16.22
C TYR A 2 -10.74 1.98 15.71
N PHE A 3 -11.20 0.74 15.49
CA PHE A 3 -12.59 0.46 15.08
C PHE A 3 -13.65 0.92 16.10
N TYR A 4 -13.28 1.02 17.38
CA TYR A 4 -14.18 1.47 18.44
C TYR A 4 -14.27 3.01 18.50
N GLU A 5 -13.16 3.72 18.20
CA GLU A 5 -13.12 5.18 18.19
C GLU A 5 -13.83 5.80 16.98
N PHE A 6 -13.79 5.14 15.81
CA PHE A 6 -14.48 5.60 14.60
C PHE A 6 -15.89 5.03 14.41
N LYS A 7 -16.45 4.38 15.43
CA LYS A 7 -17.82 3.82 15.45
C LYS A 7 -18.17 2.97 14.21
N PHE A 8 -17.27 2.13 13.71
CA PHE A 8 -17.51 1.32 12.50
C PHE A 8 -17.93 2.13 11.26
N SER A 9 -17.45 3.36 11.11
CA SER A 9 -17.73 4.16 9.93
C SER A 9 -17.05 3.59 8.69
N LEU A 10 -17.88 3.14 7.73
CA LEU A 10 -17.43 2.70 6.40
C LEU A 10 -16.61 3.78 5.68
N ILE A 11 -16.93 5.06 5.91
CA ILE A 11 -16.22 6.19 5.30
C ILE A 11 -14.75 6.20 5.72
N TRP A 12 -14.47 5.97 7.01
CA TRP A 12 -13.09 5.94 7.50
C TRP A 12 -12.31 4.76 6.94
N LEU A 13 -12.95 3.60 6.78
CA LEU A 13 -12.32 2.46 6.12
C LEU A 13 -11.93 2.79 4.67
N ILE A 14 -12.84 3.41 3.90
CA ILE A 14 -12.59 3.82 2.51
C ILE A 14 -11.47 4.88 2.45
N ILE A 15 -11.45 5.85 3.35
CA ILE A 15 -10.36 6.84 3.38
C ILE A 15 -9.03 6.15 3.65
N LEU A 16 -8.96 5.32 4.70
CA LEU A 16 -7.72 4.66 5.11
C LEU A 16 -7.18 3.70 4.05
N ILE A 17 -8.06 3.00 3.30
CA ILE A 17 -7.62 2.11 2.22
C ILE A 17 -7.08 2.91 1.03
N LEU A 18 -7.55 4.13 0.78
CA LEU A 18 -7.07 4.97 -0.34
C LEU A 18 -5.83 5.81 0.00
N ILE A 19 -5.46 5.95 1.27
CA ILE A 19 -4.28 6.75 1.67
C ILE A 19 -2.99 6.30 0.98
N PRO A 20 -2.65 4.99 0.92
CA PRO A 20 -1.43 4.55 0.24
C PRO A 20 -1.40 4.92 -1.25
N ASP A 21 -2.55 5.05 -1.91
CA ASP A 21 -2.65 5.38 -3.35
C ASP A 21 -2.27 6.83 -3.66
N ILE A 22 -2.29 7.72 -2.66
CA ILE A 22 -1.77 9.10 -2.81
C ILE A 22 -0.30 9.07 -3.26
N SER A 23 0.44 8.00 -2.97
CA SER A 23 1.81 7.81 -3.44
C SER A 23 1.95 7.79 -4.97
N ALA A 24 0.87 7.56 -5.72
CA ALA A 24 0.87 7.63 -7.18
C ALA A 24 0.97 9.07 -7.72
N VAL A 25 0.83 10.11 -6.89
CA VAL A 25 1.04 11.52 -7.29
C VAL A 25 2.41 11.78 -7.91
N GLY A 26 3.43 10.96 -7.59
CA GLY A 26 4.75 11.05 -8.23
C GLY A 26 4.70 10.93 -9.76
N TYR A 27 3.71 10.23 -10.32
CA TYR A 27 3.50 10.11 -11.77
C TYR A 27 3.12 11.43 -12.45
N LEU A 28 2.67 12.44 -11.70
CA LEU A 28 2.42 13.78 -12.24
C LEU A 28 3.73 14.49 -12.65
N PHE A 29 4.86 14.10 -12.07
CA PHE A 29 6.16 14.70 -12.40
C PHE A 29 6.93 13.88 -13.44
N ASN A 30 7.05 12.57 -13.24
CA ASN A 30 7.61 11.62 -14.22
C ASN A 30 7.41 10.16 -13.79
N ASN A 31 7.60 9.23 -14.74
CA ASN A 31 7.41 7.79 -14.50
C ASN A 31 8.37 7.21 -13.45
N LYS A 32 9.62 7.68 -13.37
CA LYS A 32 10.58 7.18 -12.39
C LYS A 32 10.14 7.54 -10.97
N LEU A 33 9.86 8.82 -10.73
CA LEU A 33 9.43 9.30 -9.43
C LEU A 33 8.13 8.61 -9.01
N GLY A 34 7.16 8.51 -9.92
CA GLY A 34 5.92 7.78 -9.69
C GLY A 34 6.12 6.32 -9.32
N ALA A 35 6.97 5.59 -10.05
CA ALA A 35 7.27 4.20 -9.76
C ALA A 35 7.94 4.04 -8.39
N TYR A 36 8.89 4.90 -8.04
CA TYR A 36 9.54 4.86 -6.73
C TYR A 36 8.55 5.16 -5.60
N THR A 37 7.78 6.25 -5.67
CA THR A 37 6.85 6.62 -4.59
C THR A 37 5.75 5.58 -4.43
N TYR A 38 5.19 5.07 -5.53
CA TYR A 38 4.21 3.99 -5.50
C TYR A 38 4.79 2.71 -4.88
N ASN A 39 5.95 2.26 -5.33
CA ASN A 39 6.58 1.02 -4.84
C ASN A 39 6.94 1.10 -3.36
N LEU A 40 7.33 2.28 -2.86
CA LEU A 40 7.59 2.47 -1.44
C LEU A 40 6.34 2.17 -0.60
N MET A 41 5.16 2.68 -0.99
CA MET A 41 3.91 2.45 -0.23
C MET A 41 3.27 1.09 -0.52
N HIS A 42 3.55 0.48 -1.69
CA HIS A 42 3.01 -0.82 -2.11
C HIS A 42 4.01 -1.98 -1.95
N SER A 43 5.06 -1.76 -1.17
CA SER A 43 5.98 -2.79 -0.70
C SER A 43 5.55 -3.32 0.66
N LEU A 44 5.67 -4.63 0.87
CA LEU A 44 5.43 -5.24 2.18
C LEU A 44 6.51 -4.87 3.21
N VAL A 45 7.64 -4.30 2.77
CA VAL A 45 8.77 -3.95 3.65
C VAL A 45 8.34 -2.95 4.73
N LEU A 46 7.69 -1.84 4.35
CA LEU A 46 7.28 -0.81 5.30
C LEU A 46 6.27 -1.32 6.34
N PRO A 47 5.10 -1.88 5.97
CA PRO A 47 4.14 -2.35 6.96
C PRO A 47 4.69 -3.49 7.82
N THR A 48 5.57 -4.35 7.28
CA THR A 48 6.25 -5.39 8.06
C THR A 48 7.25 -4.79 9.05
N MET A 49 8.04 -3.79 8.64
CA MET A 49 8.97 -3.09 9.52
C MET A 49 8.21 -2.40 10.66
N PHE A 50 7.11 -1.71 10.37
CA PHE A 50 6.27 -1.09 11.40
C PHE A 50 5.62 -2.11 12.33
N LEU A 51 5.20 -3.28 11.82
CA LEU A 51 4.70 -4.37 12.63
C LEU A 51 5.76 -4.88 13.61
N ILE A 52 6.98 -5.12 13.14
CA ILE A 52 8.10 -5.56 13.98
C ILE A 52 8.41 -4.53 15.06
N ILE A 53 8.50 -3.23 14.71
CA ILE A 53 8.75 -2.15 15.66
C ILE A 53 7.65 -2.10 16.72
N THR A 54 6.39 -2.22 16.30
CA THR A 54 5.23 -2.17 17.20
C THR A 54 5.26 -3.32 18.21
N ILE A 55 5.58 -4.54 17.75
CA ILE A 55 5.74 -5.72 18.61
C ILE A 55 6.92 -5.54 19.57
N PHE A 56 8.06 -5.06 19.07
CA PHE A 56 9.28 -4.87 19.88
C PHE A 56 9.12 -3.81 20.97
N LEU A 57 8.36 -2.75 20.69
CA LEU A 57 8.04 -1.70 21.66
C LEU A 57 6.85 -2.04 22.57
N HIS A 58 6.31 -3.27 22.48
CA HIS A 58 5.13 -3.73 23.24
C HIS A 58 3.89 -2.84 23.05
N TYR A 59 3.78 -2.17 21.89
CA TYR A 59 2.60 -1.42 21.53
C TYR A 59 1.53 -2.32 20.92
N HIS A 60 0.27 -1.91 21.01
CA HIS A 60 -0.81 -2.60 20.32
C HIS A 60 -0.69 -2.40 18.80
N VAL A 61 -0.83 -3.49 18.04
CA VAL A 61 -0.90 -3.42 16.57
C VAL A 61 -2.08 -2.54 16.17
N ASN A 62 -1.77 -1.42 15.52
CA ASN A 62 -2.78 -0.47 15.07
C ASN A 62 -3.56 -1.07 13.88
N THR A 63 -4.88 -0.89 13.88
CA THR A 63 -5.78 -1.21 12.76
C THR A 63 -5.27 -0.64 11.43
N PHE A 64 -4.61 0.52 11.44
CA PHE A 64 -3.97 1.08 10.24
C PHE A 64 -2.99 0.10 9.57
N LEU A 65 -2.17 -0.63 10.34
CA LEU A 65 -1.24 -1.62 9.77
C LEU A 65 -1.99 -2.76 9.08
N ILE A 66 -3.08 -3.22 9.69
CA ILE A 66 -3.93 -4.27 9.10
C ILE A 66 -4.56 -3.78 7.80
N ILE A 67 -5.10 -2.56 7.78
CA ILE A 67 -5.67 -1.95 6.57
C ILE A 67 -4.61 -1.79 5.49
N TRP A 68 -3.38 -1.42 5.86
CA TRP A 68 -2.28 -1.28 4.90
C TRP A 68 -1.89 -2.62 4.27
N PHE A 69 -1.81 -3.70 5.06
CA PHE A 69 -1.61 -5.04 4.49
C PHE A 69 -2.76 -5.44 3.54
N ILE A 70 -4.02 -5.22 3.96
CA ILE A 70 -5.19 -5.49 3.13
C ILE A 70 -5.12 -4.71 1.81
N HIS A 71 -4.75 -3.43 1.85
CA HIS A 71 -4.57 -2.59 0.67
C HIS A 71 -3.56 -3.20 -0.32
N ILE A 72 -2.37 -3.58 0.16
CA ILE A 72 -1.34 -4.18 -0.70
C ILE A 72 -1.81 -5.50 -1.30
N PHE A 73 -2.45 -6.38 -0.52
CA PHE A 73 -2.96 -7.64 -1.07
C PHE A 73 -4.11 -7.42 -2.06
N MET A 74 -4.98 -6.43 -1.82
CA MET A 74 -6.04 -6.05 -2.74
C MET A 74 -5.46 -5.54 -4.07
N ASP A 75 -4.50 -4.61 -4.02
CA ASP A 75 -3.76 -4.10 -5.18
C ASP A 75 -3.15 -5.25 -6.01
N ARG A 76 -2.47 -6.20 -5.35
CA ARG A 76 -1.90 -7.40 -5.99
C ARG A 76 -2.96 -8.30 -6.61
N SER A 77 -4.10 -8.50 -5.94
CA SER A 77 -5.19 -9.34 -6.44
C SER A 77 -5.88 -8.75 -7.68
N LEU A 78 -5.88 -7.42 -7.82
CA LEU A 78 -6.38 -6.70 -8.99
C LEU A 78 -5.38 -6.72 -10.16
N GLY A 79 -4.20 -7.32 -9.97
CA GLY A 79 -3.17 -7.46 -10.99
C GLY A 79 -2.14 -6.34 -11.00
N TYR A 80 -2.17 -5.43 -10.01
CA TYR A 80 -1.14 -4.43 -9.86
C TYR A 80 0.07 -5.00 -9.12
N GLY A 81 1.22 -5.03 -9.80
CA GLY A 81 2.51 -5.39 -9.22
C GLY A 81 3.33 -4.17 -8.84
N LEU A 82 4.56 -4.41 -8.36
CA LEU A 82 5.58 -3.35 -8.29
C LEU A 82 5.84 -2.79 -9.70
N LYS A 83 5.96 -1.46 -9.79
CA LYS A 83 6.07 -0.68 -11.02
C LYS A 83 7.51 -0.58 -11.50
N TYR A 84 7.70 -0.70 -12.80
CA TYR A 84 8.96 -0.35 -13.43
C TYR A 84 9.04 1.14 -13.77
N ASN A 85 10.27 1.63 -13.99
CA ASN A 85 10.59 3.04 -14.16
C ASN A 85 10.20 3.62 -15.54
N ASP A 86 9.73 2.77 -16.44
CA ASP A 86 9.46 3.06 -17.84
C ASP A 86 7.99 3.46 -18.09
N ASN A 87 7.03 2.76 -17.46
CA ASN A 87 5.61 3.00 -17.65
C ASN A 87 4.79 2.62 -16.41
N PHE A 88 3.71 3.38 -16.12
CA PHE A 88 2.74 3.08 -15.08
C PHE A 88 2.09 1.69 -15.20
N GLN A 89 1.81 1.23 -16.42
CA GLN A 89 1.17 -0.08 -16.60
C GLN A 89 2.16 -1.24 -16.48
N HIS A 90 3.45 -0.98 -16.68
CA HIS A 90 4.45 -2.03 -16.64
C HIS A 90 4.76 -2.40 -15.18
N THR A 91 4.33 -3.61 -14.82
CA THR A 91 4.56 -4.17 -13.48
C THR A 91 5.14 -5.57 -13.57
N HIS A 92 5.69 -6.03 -12.45
CA HIS A 92 6.18 -7.41 -12.32
C HIS A 92 5.09 -8.48 -12.51
N ILE A 93 3.81 -8.17 -12.25
CA ILE A 93 2.70 -9.11 -12.51
C ILE A 93 2.35 -9.11 -13.99
N ASP A 94 2.45 -7.97 -14.65
CA ASP A 94 2.15 -7.85 -16.08
C ASP A 94 3.16 -8.63 -16.93
N SER A 95 4.44 -8.68 -16.51
CA SER A 95 5.45 -9.55 -17.13
C SER A 95 5.14 -11.04 -17.01
N MET A 96 4.34 -11.48 -16.02
CA MET A 96 3.95 -12.88 -15.86
C MET A 96 2.76 -13.31 -16.73
N LYS A 97 1.94 -12.35 -17.22
CA LYS A 97 0.78 -12.66 -18.07
C LYS A 97 1.13 -12.81 -19.56
N LYS A 98 2.39 -12.55 -19.93
CA LYS A 98 2.84 -12.50 -21.33
C LYS A 98 3.51 -13.78 -21.83
N ASP A 99 3.54 -14.82 -21.00
CA ASP A 99 3.96 -16.19 -21.34
C ASP A 99 2.73 -17.11 -21.49
#